data_AF-A0A9N8DTK3-F1
#
_entry.id   AF-A0A9N8DTK3-F1
#
_cell.length_a   1.000
_cell.length_b   1.000
_cell.length_c   1.000
_cell.angle_alpha   90.00
_cell.angle_beta   90.00
_cell.angle_gamma   90.00
#
_symmetry.space_group_name_H-M   'P 1'
#
loop_
_entity.id
_entity.type
_entity.pdbx_description
1 polymer ?
#
loop_
_entity_poly.entity_id
_entity_poly.type
_entity_poly.pdbx_seq_one_letter_code
_entity_poly.pdbx_strand_id
1 'polypeptide(L)'
;MRHFPRTTNRLIGATLLFWVSLNGYLLLNQAQEQTGQDSCTICQDGSFPTNPEGIVTVDSATTVLDWKCGDLYEVLLLLSVPADGEQCTSLQFSGFVECGCPSFDNEEYCALCPARFHNIPAPETAIPGYDGVTCGHILYAPKNNEKAIIPCDQLDRYTRLCNCPDECSLCRYSDEYPTHLNRSIPYLTEGNNHYACGDLEAAARLLPKDEGCEALLQPPVAVDVQGYCGCPKTGPINTCSLCPHPNQTIQFPDLVVPNVGGLNCIELEEYLSYVTDTNACNVIAAKAEACCTTLEPCPICADGGNGLGAAKVYKPYGLGCDLIGQASHYGYPDLPCAVAQERFPFFCRCVDVLPTCTICKLNLVPPFPNRFIPLLNMTCGEANDFVSLRTEAECPAALTAFSVDVAAFCGCSEDTSLRGRCAFCPPGEAFIVDYIEQGGLTETTIFGQPHTHETWCQELENLALYVVKTDLCLAVQESGRECCRPLITDAPTFASTFQPTVFFLDDKNGTLDGGNNSSDDLNNNNTIAPTIPVEEESGGSTPMPKDIWWCWVLISVGCHILL
;
A
#
# COMPACT_ATOMS: atom_id res chain seq x y z
N MET A 1 67.88 22.12 61.45
CA MET A 1 67.69 22.94 60.23
C MET A 1 66.25 22.74 59.73
N ARG A 2 65.65 23.71 59.02
CA ARG A 2 64.21 23.73 58.66
C ARG A 2 63.96 23.32 57.20
N HIS A 3 62.66 23.14 56.86
CA HIS A 3 62.03 23.06 55.53
C HIS A 3 62.09 21.71 54.79
N PHE A 4 61.08 21.29 54.00
CA PHE A 4 59.60 21.51 53.96
C PHE A 4 59.04 20.43 52.96
N PRO A 5 57.74 20.05 52.98
CA PRO A 5 57.24 18.95 52.14
C PRO A 5 56.86 19.37 50.70
N ARG A 6 56.81 18.39 49.77
CA ARG A 6 56.24 18.54 48.42
C ARG A 6 55.18 17.47 48.16
N THR A 7 53.91 17.89 48.10
CA THR A 7 52.75 17.07 47.70
C THR A 7 51.89 17.88 46.74
N THR A 8 52.10 17.70 45.42
CA THR A 8 51.18 18.16 44.35
C THR A 8 51.69 17.62 43.02
N ASN A 9 51.01 16.62 42.44
CA ASN A 9 51.15 16.22 41.02
C ASN A 9 50.14 15.15 40.54
N ARG A 10 49.26 14.61 41.40
CA ARG A 10 48.27 13.58 41.00
C ARG A 10 46.91 14.11 40.53
N LEU A 11 46.63 15.41 40.63
CA LEU A 11 45.31 15.96 40.31
C LEU A 11 45.14 16.50 38.87
N ILE A 12 46.21 16.55 38.07
CA ILE A 12 46.19 17.12 36.71
C ILE A 12 45.92 16.05 35.63
N GLY A 13 46.28 14.78 35.89
CA GLY A 13 46.10 13.69 34.91
C GLY A 13 44.64 13.28 34.70
N ALA A 14 43.80 13.33 35.73
CA ALA A 14 42.40 12.90 35.64
C ALA A 14 41.54 13.88 34.81
N THR A 15 41.77 15.19 34.95
CA THR A 15 41.02 16.23 34.24
C THR A 15 41.35 16.29 32.75
N LEU A 16 42.59 15.97 32.36
CA LEU A 16 42.99 15.90 30.94
C LEU A 16 42.36 14.71 30.21
N LEU A 17 42.29 13.54 30.85
CA LEU A 17 41.61 12.37 30.26
C LEU A 17 40.11 12.63 30.07
N PHE A 18 39.44 13.25 31.04
CA PHE A 18 38.01 13.57 30.94
C PHE A 18 37.70 14.65 29.88
N TRP A 19 38.64 15.57 29.62
CA TRP A 19 38.49 16.56 28.53
C TRP A 19 38.70 15.96 27.14
N VAL A 20 39.60 14.98 26.99
CA VAL A 20 39.81 14.30 25.71
C VAL A 20 38.61 13.42 25.35
N SER A 21 38.02 12.69 26.32
CA SER A 21 36.80 11.91 26.07
C SER A 21 35.59 12.78 25.74
N LEU A 22 35.40 13.92 26.41
CA LEU A 22 34.24 14.79 26.18
C LEU A 22 34.31 15.56 24.85
N ASN A 23 35.51 15.97 24.40
CA ASN A 23 35.67 16.61 23.08
C ASN A 23 35.62 15.60 21.93
N GLY A 24 36.04 14.35 22.13
CA GLY A 24 35.79 13.27 21.16
C GLY A 24 34.29 13.04 20.95
N TYR A 25 33.50 13.03 22.03
CA TYR A 25 32.05 12.85 21.97
C TYR A 25 31.33 14.02 21.26
N LEU A 26 31.77 15.26 21.50
CA LEU A 26 31.20 16.45 20.84
C LEU A 26 31.58 16.57 19.35
N LEU A 27 32.73 16.03 18.94
CA LEU A 27 33.14 16.00 17.53
C LEU A 27 32.45 14.86 16.74
N LEU A 28 32.07 13.74 17.36
CA LEU A 28 31.21 12.75 16.72
C LEU A 28 29.80 13.31 16.45
N ASN A 29 29.21 14.01 17.43
CA ASN A 29 27.84 14.50 17.31
C ASN A 29 27.67 15.64 16.27
N GLN A 30 28.75 16.28 15.80
CA GLN A 30 28.68 17.27 14.69
C GLN A 30 28.78 16.65 13.29
N ALA A 31 28.93 15.32 13.19
CA ALA A 31 28.81 14.58 11.92
C ALA A 31 27.41 13.97 11.70
N GLN A 32 26.51 14.01 12.69
CA GLN A 32 25.21 13.31 12.69
C GLN A 32 24.07 14.00 11.90
N GLU A 33 24.37 14.98 11.05
CA GLU A 33 23.37 15.65 10.21
C GLU A 33 23.57 15.40 8.70
N GLN A 34 24.20 14.26 8.37
CA GLN A 34 24.10 13.67 7.03
C GLN A 34 23.01 12.61 7.00
N THR A 35 21.99 12.89 6.18
CA THR A 35 21.10 11.96 5.43
C THR A 35 21.01 10.53 5.93
N GLY A 36 19.79 10.06 6.24
CA GLY A 36 19.50 8.69 6.69
C GLY A 36 20.16 7.61 5.84
N GLN A 37 21.35 7.21 6.27
CA GLN A 37 22.22 6.25 5.63
C GLN A 37 22.27 5.06 6.58
N ASP A 38 21.85 3.90 6.10
CA ASP A 38 21.59 2.75 6.97
C ASP A 38 22.87 2.35 7.74
N SER A 39 22.76 2.37 9.07
CA SER A 39 23.81 1.93 9.97
C SER A 39 23.84 0.41 10.01
N CYS A 40 25.04 -0.17 9.93
CA CYS A 40 25.24 -1.61 9.97
C CYS A 40 24.57 -2.26 11.20
N THR A 41 23.65 -3.19 10.97
CA THR A 41 23.07 -4.08 11.97
C THR A 41 23.71 -5.47 11.90
N ILE A 42 23.74 -6.21 13.02
CA ILE A 42 24.33 -7.57 13.05
C ILE A 42 23.55 -8.58 12.20
N CYS A 43 22.23 -8.37 12.08
CA CYS A 43 21.35 -9.09 11.17
C CYS A 43 20.95 -8.11 10.05
N GLN A 44 21.05 -8.54 8.79
CA GLN A 44 20.90 -7.65 7.63
C GLN A 44 19.47 -7.08 7.46
N ASP A 45 18.46 -7.82 7.95
CA ASP A 45 17.06 -7.38 8.02
C ASP A 45 16.77 -6.44 9.20
N GLY A 46 17.79 -6.09 10.00
CA GLY A 46 17.65 -5.28 11.20
C GLY A 46 17.04 -6.02 12.40
N SER A 47 16.83 -7.34 12.30
CA SER A 47 16.29 -8.14 13.40
C SER A 47 17.28 -8.31 14.55
N PHE A 48 16.78 -8.69 15.73
CA PHE A 48 17.60 -9.03 16.88
C PHE A 48 18.09 -10.49 16.75
N PRO A 49 19.37 -10.80 17.02
CA PRO A 49 19.90 -12.16 16.88
C PRO A 49 19.18 -13.16 17.79
N THR A 50 18.77 -14.30 17.22
CA THR A 50 18.04 -15.34 17.97
C THR A 50 18.91 -16.08 18.99
N ASN A 51 20.23 -16.08 18.79
CA ASN A 51 21.23 -16.57 19.74
C ASN A 51 22.11 -15.41 20.27
N PRO A 52 21.62 -14.58 21.21
CA PRO A 52 22.38 -13.44 21.73
C PRO A 52 23.62 -13.83 22.57
N GLU A 53 23.68 -15.09 23.01
CA GLU A 53 24.82 -15.68 23.73
C GLU A 53 25.84 -16.35 22.80
N GLY A 54 25.61 -16.35 21.48
CA GLY A 54 26.62 -16.73 20.49
C GLY A 54 27.86 -15.84 20.56
N ILE A 55 28.99 -16.35 20.08
CA ILE A 55 30.28 -15.66 20.15
C ILE A 55 30.79 -15.39 18.74
N VAL A 56 30.90 -14.11 18.38
CA VAL A 56 31.57 -13.65 17.17
C VAL A 56 33.02 -13.31 17.49
N THR A 57 33.95 -14.08 16.93
CA THR A 57 35.38 -13.80 17.02
C THR A 57 35.79 -12.82 15.92
N VAL A 58 36.06 -11.57 16.28
CA VAL A 58 36.53 -10.54 15.35
C VAL A 58 38.06 -10.53 15.32
N ASP A 59 38.63 -11.01 14.22
CA ASP A 59 40.08 -11.01 13.98
C ASP A 59 40.56 -9.62 13.54
N SER A 60 41.12 -8.86 14.48
CA SER A 60 41.89 -7.65 14.16
C SER A 60 43.37 -7.99 14.03
N ALA A 61 44.12 -7.25 13.21
CA ALA A 61 45.52 -7.52 12.87
C ALA A 61 46.51 -7.60 14.06
N THR A 62 46.07 -7.27 15.28
CA THR A 62 46.86 -7.34 16.53
C THR A 62 46.19 -8.11 17.67
N THR A 63 44.90 -8.42 17.57
CA THR A 63 44.10 -8.93 18.70
C THR A 63 42.88 -9.71 18.22
N VAL A 64 42.73 -10.93 18.72
CA VAL A 64 41.49 -11.72 18.62
C VAL A 64 40.54 -11.21 19.71
N LEU A 65 39.32 -10.81 19.35
CA LEU A 65 38.30 -10.37 20.32
C LEU A 65 37.01 -11.16 20.13
N ASP A 66 36.64 -11.90 21.17
CA ASP A 66 35.38 -12.64 21.25
C ASP A 66 34.28 -11.70 21.79
N TRP A 67 33.26 -11.47 20.98
CA TRP A 67 32.10 -10.64 21.34
C TRP A 67 30.85 -11.50 21.44
N LYS A 68 30.03 -11.27 22.47
CA LYS A 68 28.67 -11.82 22.48
C LYS A 68 27.82 -11.13 21.42
N CYS A 69 27.00 -11.89 20.74
CA CYS A 69 26.08 -11.41 19.71
C CYS A 69 25.16 -10.27 20.18
N GLY A 70 24.59 -10.37 21.38
CA GLY A 70 23.75 -9.31 21.95
C GLY A 70 24.54 -8.03 22.26
N ASP A 71 25.74 -8.16 22.83
CA ASP A 71 26.60 -7.01 23.13
C ASP A 71 27.09 -6.33 21.84
N LEU A 72 27.39 -7.11 20.80
CA LEU A 72 27.85 -6.62 19.50
C LEU A 72 26.74 -5.89 18.74
N TYR A 73 25.50 -6.35 18.82
CA TYR A 73 24.33 -5.67 18.26
C TYR A 73 24.16 -4.25 18.85
N GLU A 74 24.15 -4.13 20.18
CA GLU A 74 24.05 -2.84 20.88
C GLU A 74 25.23 -1.90 20.55
N VAL A 75 26.44 -2.45 20.41
CA VAL A 75 27.63 -1.67 20.02
C VAL A 75 27.56 -1.19 18.57
N LEU A 76 27.01 -1.97 17.65
CA LEU A 76 26.85 -1.57 16.24
C LEU A 76 25.77 -0.49 16.06
N LEU A 77 24.73 -0.45 16.88
CA LEU A 77 23.78 0.67 16.90
C LEU A 77 24.42 2.00 17.37
N LEU A 78 25.52 1.95 18.11
CA LEU A 78 26.27 3.12 18.59
C LEU A 78 27.43 3.52 17.67
N LEU A 79 28.05 2.55 17.00
CA LEU A 79 29.10 2.75 16.02
C LEU A 79 28.46 2.80 14.63
N SER A 80 28.23 4.00 14.08
CA SER A 80 27.66 4.22 12.73
C SER A 80 28.57 3.72 11.60
N VAL A 81 28.74 2.40 11.51
CA VAL A 81 29.43 1.68 10.44
C VAL A 81 28.53 1.71 9.21
N PRO A 82 29.02 2.09 8.01
CA PRO A 82 28.22 2.07 6.79
C PRO A 82 27.72 0.65 6.46
N ALA A 83 26.42 0.49 6.17
CA ALA A 83 25.85 -0.81 5.83
C ALA A 83 26.45 -1.44 4.55
N ASP A 84 26.99 -0.63 3.63
CA ASP A 84 27.60 -1.05 2.36
C ASP A 84 29.09 -1.43 2.48
N GLY A 85 29.67 -1.38 3.68
CA GLY A 85 31.09 -1.70 3.89
C GLY A 85 31.39 -3.20 3.98
N GLU A 86 32.55 -3.63 3.46
CA GLU A 86 33.10 -5.00 3.61
C GLU A 86 33.15 -5.45 5.09
N GLN A 87 33.40 -4.51 6.01
CA GLN A 87 33.37 -4.75 7.46
C GLN A 87 31.96 -5.08 7.96
N CYS A 88 30.94 -4.36 7.49
CA CYS A 88 29.55 -4.65 7.83
C CYS A 88 29.13 -6.00 7.28
N THR A 89 29.46 -6.28 6.02
CA THR A 89 29.19 -7.55 5.34
C THR A 89 29.80 -8.73 6.09
N SER A 90 31.05 -8.59 6.55
CA SER A 90 31.73 -9.62 7.36
C SER A 90 31.08 -9.81 8.74
N LEU A 91 30.70 -8.71 9.41
CA LEU A 91 29.99 -8.76 10.69
C LEU A 91 28.59 -9.37 10.58
N GLN A 92 27.85 -9.06 9.50
CA GLN A 92 26.56 -9.64 9.20
C GLN A 92 26.67 -11.13 8.87
N PHE A 93 27.71 -11.54 8.14
CA PHE A 93 28.02 -12.95 7.93
C PHE A 93 28.32 -13.68 9.25
N SER A 94 29.09 -13.07 10.16
CA SER A 94 29.32 -13.65 11.48
C SER A 94 28.06 -13.67 12.36
N GLY A 95 27.23 -12.62 12.30
CA GLY A 95 25.93 -12.56 12.96
C GLY A 95 24.99 -13.68 12.49
N PHE A 96 25.01 -13.94 11.20
CA PHE A 96 24.27 -15.00 10.56
C PHE A 96 24.73 -16.40 10.98
N VAL A 97 26.04 -16.67 10.96
CA VAL A 97 26.60 -17.98 11.33
C VAL A 97 26.52 -18.26 12.84
N GLU A 98 26.91 -17.31 13.69
CA GLU A 98 27.10 -17.55 15.14
C GLU A 98 25.92 -17.04 15.99
N CYS A 99 25.23 -15.98 15.55
CA CYS A 99 24.18 -15.31 16.31
C CYS A 99 22.75 -15.72 15.89
N GLY A 100 22.61 -16.56 14.86
CA GLY A 100 21.31 -17.01 14.37
C GLY A 100 20.47 -15.85 13.84
N CYS A 101 21.05 -14.96 13.04
CA CYS A 101 20.27 -14.02 12.23
C CYS A 101 19.46 -14.78 11.17
N PRO A 102 18.22 -14.36 10.84
CA PRO A 102 17.28 -15.13 10.02
C PRO A 102 17.50 -14.99 8.50
N SER A 103 18.41 -14.11 8.07
CA SER A 103 18.81 -14.00 6.66
C SER A 103 20.17 -13.32 6.52
N PHE A 104 20.84 -13.62 5.40
CA PHE A 104 22.01 -12.91 4.89
C PHE A 104 21.87 -12.89 3.37
N ASP A 105 21.37 -11.77 2.86
CA ASP A 105 21.22 -11.54 1.44
C ASP A 105 22.42 -10.83 0.84
N ASN A 106 23.49 -11.59 0.62
CA ASN A 106 24.65 -11.11 -0.09
C ASN A 106 24.90 -11.93 -1.37
N GLU A 107 24.92 -11.24 -2.52
CA GLU A 107 25.31 -11.81 -3.80
C GLU A 107 26.75 -12.36 -3.82
N GLU A 108 27.62 -11.98 -2.89
CA GLU A 108 29.02 -12.45 -2.83
C GLU A 108 29.16 -13.87 -2.25
N TYR A 109 28.11 -14.47 -1.69
CA TYR A 109 28.16 -15.80 -1.08
C TYR A 109 27.22 -16.79 -1.79
N CYS A 110 27.54 -18.07 -1.67
CA CYS A 110 26.71 -19.19 -2.10
C CYS A 110 26.36 -20.02 -0.88
N ALA A 111 25.09 -20.35 -0.71
CA ALA A 111 24.66 -21.30 0.31
C ALA A 111 24.91 -22.74 -0.13
N LEU A 112 25.30 -23.60 0.81
CA LEU A 112 25.35 -25.05 0.65
C LEU A 112 23.98 -25.63 0.35
N CYS A 113 22.97 -25.12 1.05
CA CYS A 113 21.61 -25.56 0.89
C CYS A 113 20.79 -24.51 0.14
N PRO A 114 19.90 -24.96 -0.76
CA PRO A 114 18.96 -24.07 -1.41
C PRO A 114 18.00 -23.49 -0.34
N ALA A 115 17.29 -22.40 -0.63
CA ALA A 115 16.64 -21.52 0.38
C ALA A 115 17.55 -20.90 1.49
N ARG A 116 18.87 -21.11 1.51
CA ARG A 116 19.83 -20.54 2.48
C ARG A 116 19.55 -20.91 3.96
N PHE A 117 19.27 -22.18 4.26
CA PHE A 117 19.04 -22.64 5.64
C PHE A 117 20.24 -22.45 6.58
N HIS A 118 20.02 -21.89 7.78
CA HIS A 118 21.08 -21.68 8.79
C HIS A 118 21.29 -22.91 9.69
N ASN A 119 20.25 -23.73 9.85
CA ASN A 119 20.33 -25.00 10.55
C ASN A 119 20.08 -26.14 9.56
N ILE A 120 21.11 -26.92 9.29
CA ILE A 120 20.99 -28.20 8.58
C ILE A 120 20.86 -29.35 9.59
N PRO A 121 20.18 -30.46 9.26
CA PRO A 121 19.99 -31.57 10.18
C PRO A 121 21.27 -32.26 10.67
N ALA A 122 22.40 -32.11 9.95
CA ALA A 122 23.62 -32.85 10.21
C ALA A 122 24.90 -31.99 9.99
N PRO A 123 25.10 -30.89 10.74
CA PRO A 123 26.20 -29.94 10.52
C PRO A 123 27.58 -30.56 10.75
N GLU A 124 27.67 -31.54 11.65
CA GLU A 124 28.90 -32.28 11.97
C GLU A 124 29.31 -33.33 10.93
N THR A 125 28.55 -33.48 9.84
CA THR A 125 28.88 -34.45 8.78
C THR A 125 30.17 -34.05 8.08
N ALA A 126 31.22 -34.86 8.23
CA ALA A 126 32.52 -34.61 7.62
C ALA A 126 32.48 -34.70 6.09
N ILE A 127 33.17 -33.78 5.41
CA ILE A 127 33.22 -33.73 3.95
C ILE A 127 34.33 -34.67 3.41
N PRO A 128 34.01 -35.68 2.58
CA PRO A 128 35.01 -36.58 2.02
C PRO A 128 36.09 -35.85 1.23
N GLY A 129 37.35 -36.04 1.62
CA GLY A 129 38.51 -35.42 0.97
C GLY A 129 39.02 -34.13 1.62
N TYR A 130 38.34 -33.63 2.66
CA TYR A 130 38.72 -32.41 3.37
C TYR A 130 38.86 -32.67 4.88
N ASP A 131 40.10 -32.85 5.35
CA ASP A 131 40.38 -33.16 6.76
C ASP A 131 39.89 -32.05 7.70
N GLY A 132 39.02 -32.42 8.65
CA GLY A 132 38.45 -31.52 9.66
C GLY A 132 37.30 -30.62 9.17
N VAL A 133 36.94 -30.67 7.89
CA VAL A 133 35.84 -29.87 7.33
C VAL A 133 34.53 -30.65 7.47
N THR A 134 33.51 -29.99 8.01
CA THR A 134 32.14 -30.53 8.13
C THR A 134 31.15 -29.69 7.31
N CYS A 135 29.94 -30.17 7.14
CA CYS A 135 28.86 -29.45 6.46
C CYS A 135 28.58 -28.06 7.04
N GLY A 136 28.69 -27.88 8.36
CA GLY A 136 28.59 -26.55 8.99
C GLY A 136 29.68 -25.57 8.53
N HIS A 137 30.92 -26.05 8.31
CA HIS A 137 32.02 -25.21 7.83
C HIS A 137 31.88 -24.74 6.38
N ILE A 138 31.02 -25.40 5.59
CA ILE A 138 30.78 -25.07 4.18
C ILE A 138 29.37 -24.56 3.93
N LEU A 139 28.59 -24.25 4.99
CA LEU A 139 27.20 -23.80 4.88
C LEU A 139 27.05 -22.59 3.94
N TYR A 140 28.09 -21.76 3.89
CA TYR A 140 28.24 -20.67 2.95
C TYR A 140 29.67 -20.60 2.43
N ALA A 141 29.85 -20.38 1.12
CA ALA A 141 31.15 -20.14 0.50
C ALA A 141 31.17 -18.81 -0.26
N PRO A 142 32.21 -17.97 -0.09
CA PRO A 142 32.36 -16.73 -0.86
C PRO A 142 32.69 -16.99 -2.34
N LYS A 143 31.91 -16.41 -3.27
CA LYS A 143 32.00 -16.56 -4.73
C LYS A 143 33.37 -16.22 -5.31
N ASN A 144 33.98 -15.15 -4.82
CA ASN A 144 35.17 -14.54 -5.44
C ASN A 144 36.49 -14.90 -4.72
N ASN A 145 36.48 -15.83 -3.77
CA ASN A 145 37.66 -16.15 -2.97
C ASN A 145 38.33 -17.43 -3.44
N GLU A 146 39.53 -17.33 -4.02
CA GLU A 146 40.39 -18.48 -4.36
C GLU A 146 40.74 -19.37 -3.15
N LYS A 147 40.52 -18.88 -1.92
CA LYS A 147 40.72 -19.61 -0.66
C LYS A 147 39.44 -20.22 -0.07
N ALA A 148 38.30 -20.16 -0.77
CA ALA A 148 37.11 -20.90 -0.35
C ALA A 148 37.46 -22.39 -0.22
N ILE A 149 37.11 -23.01 0.91
CA ILE A 149 37.41 -24.44 1.17
C ILE A 149 36.80 -25.30 0.06
N ILE A 150 35.59 -24.95 -0.36
CA ILE A 150 34.88 -25.52 -1.51
C ILE A 150 34.34 -24.34 -2.33
N PRO A 151 34.67 -24.22 -3.63
CA PRO A 151 34.13 -23.16 -4.47
C PRO A 151 32.65 -23.41 -4.79
N CYS A 152 31.93 -22.34 -5.07
CA CYS A 152 30.47 -22.35 -5.26
C CYS A 152 29.95 -23.39 -6.27
N ASP A 153 30.67 -23.59 -7.38
CA ASP A 153 30.32 -24.55 -8.44
C ASP A 153 30.39 -26.02 -7.99
N GLN A 154 30.85 -26.28 -6.77
CA GLN A 154 30.96 -27.61 -6.18
C GLN A 154 30.05 -27.82 -4.96
N LEU A 155 29.46 -26.77 -4.36
CA LEU A 155 28.58 -26.88 -3.19
C LEU A 155 27.38 -27.81 -3.43
N ASP A 156 26.76 -27.74 -4.62
CA ASP A 156 25.63 -28.59 -5.04
C ASP A 156 25.88 -30.09 -4.83
N ARG A 157 27.14 -30.54 -4.92
CA ARG A 157 27.51 -31.96 -4.74
C ARG A 157 27.39 -32.43 -3.30
N TYR A 158 27.45 -31.50 -2.35
CA TYR A 158 27.43 -31.76 -0.92
C TYR A 158 26.04 -31.54 -0.30
N THR A 159 25.09 -30.90 -1.01
CA THR A 159 23.68 -30.74 -0.60
C THR A 159 23.08 -32.02 0.01
N ARG A 160 23.17 -33.13 -0.73
CA ARG A 160 22.66 -34.46 -0.34
C ARG A 160 23.48 -35.13 0.77
N LEU A 161 24.79 -34.87 0.82
CA LEU A 161 25.65 -35.40 1.88
C LEU A 161 25.31 -34.74 3.22
N CYS A 162 25.11 -33.43 3.20
CA CYS A 162 24.80 -32.60 4.35
C CYS A 162 23.33 -32.64 4.76
N ASN A 163 22.54 -33.46 4.06
CA ASN A 163 21.10 -33.64 4.27
C ASN A 163 20.36 -32.29 4.30
N CYS A 164 20.72 -31.38 3.38
CA CYS A 164 19.99 -30.15 3.17
C CYS A 164 18.49 -30.45 3.03
N PRO A 165 17.60 -29.66 3.64
CA PRO A 165 16.19 -29.71 3.29
C PRO A 165 16.06 -29.46 1.78
N ASP A 166 15.19 -30.23 1.11
CA ASP A 166 14.73 -29.84 -0.22
C ASP A 166 14.01 -28.49 -0.08
N GLU A 167 14.12 -27.60 -1.07
CA GLU A 167 13.23 -26.43 -1.13
C GLU A 167 11.77 -26.91 -1.17
N CYS A 168 10.88 -26.19 -0.49
CA CYS A 168 9.48 -26.25 -0.86
C CYS A 168 9.35 -25.70 -2.29
N SER A 169 8.67 -26.45 -3.15
CA SER A 169 8.32 -26.02 -4.51
C SER A 169 6.82 -26.13 -4.68
N LEU A 170 6.26 -25.25 -5.50
CA LEU A 170 4.86 -25.34 -5.91
C LEU A 170 4.56 -26.66 -6.65
N CYS A 171 5.55 -27.24 -7.33
CA CYS A 171 5.42 -28.53 -7.99
C CYS A 171 5.91 -29.68 -7.11
N ARG A 172 5.22 -30.83 -7.21
CA ARG A 172 5.47 -32.03 -6.41
C ARG A 172 6.90 -32.58 -6.51
N TYR A 173 7.60 -32.30 -7.61
CA TYR A 173 8.97 -32.73 -7.86
C TYR A 173 9.85 -31.49 -8.07
N SER A 174 11.01 -31.44 -7.42
CA SER A 174 11.88 -30.25 -7.41
C SER A 174 12.63 -29.99 -8.74
N ASP A 175 12.52 -30.89 -9.72
CA ASP A 175 12.95 -30.70 -11.10
C ASP A 175 11.84 -30.17 -12.02
N GLU A 176 10.64 -29.94 -11.48
CA GLU A 176 9.49 -29.41 -12.20
C GLU A 176 9.20 -27.95 -11.85
N TYR A 177 8.73 -27.20 -12.85
CA TYR A 177 8.44 -25.76 -12.72
C TYR A 177 7.01 -25.48 -13.23
N PRO A 178 6.26 -24.58 -12.58
CA PRO A 178 4.92 -24.19 -13.02
C PRO A 178 4.97 -23.41 -14.33
N THR A 179 4.18 -23.81 -15.33
CA THR A 179 4.16 -23.13 -16.65
C THR A 179 3.31 -21.87 -16.71
N HIS A 180 2.53 -21.55 -15.66
CA HIS A 180 1.55 -20.47 -15.66
C HIS A 180 1.77 -19.45 -14.53
N LEU A 181 3.00 -18.99 -14.36
CA LEU A 181 3.43 -18.03 -13.32
C LEU A 181 2.52 -16.78 -13.19
N ASN A 182 1.95 -16.28 -14.29
CA ASN A 182 1.13 -15.06 -14.28
C ASN A 182 -0.34 -15.27 -13.90
N ARG A 183 -0.80 -16.50 -13.64
CA ARG A 183 -2.20 -16.76 -13.23
C ARG A 183 -2.42 -16.28 -11.81
N SER A 184 -3.41 -15.39 -11.61
CA SER A 184 -3.88 -15.06 -10.26
C SER A 184 -4.58 -16.25 -9.64
N ILE A 185 -4.34 -16.48 -8.34
CA ILE A 185 -4.96 -17.53 -7.53
C ILE A 185 -5.98 -16.87 -6.59
N PRO A 186 -7.28 -16.88 -6.94
CA PRO A 186 -8.35 -16.46 -6.04
C PRO A 186 -8.28 -17.13 -4.66
N TYR A 187 -8.73 -16.39 -3.64
CA TYR A 187 -8.94 -16.89 -2.28
C TYR A 187 -7.70 -17.28 -1.46
N LEU A 188 -6.48 -17.15 -2.01
CA LEU A 188 -5.25 -17.04 -1.21
C LEU A 188 -5.05 -15.64 -0.60
N THR A 189 -5.96 -14.72 -0.88
CA THR A 189 -5.79 -13.27 -0.72
C THR A 189 -6.51 -12.76 0.52
N GLU A 190 -5.78 -12.37 1.57
CA GLU A 190 -6.34 -11.51 2.62
C GLU A 190 -6.35 -10.05 2.14
N GLY A 191 -7.54 -9.49 1.93
CA GLY A 191 -7.72 -8.11 1.44
C GLY A 191 -7.58 -7.98 -0.08
N ASN A 192 -6.99 -6.85 -0.52
CA ASN A 192 -6.92 -6.44 -1.94
C ASN A 192 -5.66 -6.92 -2.68
N ASN A 193 -4.78 -7.68 -2.02
CA ASN A 193 -3.54 -8.14 -2.64
C ASN A 193 -3.81 -9.44 -3.41
N HIS A 194 -3.67 -9.40 -4.74
CA HIS A 194 -3.82 -10.58 -5.60
C HIS A 194 -2.48 -11.33 -5.69
N TYR A 195 -2.46 -12.59 -5.28
CA TYR A 195 -1.30 -13.47 -5.50
C TYR A 195 -1.39 -14.15 -6.86
N ALA A 196 -0.27 -14.22 -7.57
CA ALA A 196 -0.07 -15.04 -8.76
C ALA A 196 0.70 -16.33 -8.43
N CYS A 197 0.62 -17.31 -9.33
CA CYS A 197 1.40 -18.56 -9.24
C CYS A 197 2.91 -18.32 -9.11
N GLY A 198 3.45 -17.24 -9.71
CA GLY A 198 4.84 -16.84 -9.57
C GLY A 198 5.20 -16.32 -8.18
N ASP A 199 4.31 -15.56 -7.55
CA ASP A 199 4.50 -15.11 -6.16
C ASP A 199 4.49 -16.29 -5.19
N LEU A 200 3.62 -17.28 -5.44
CA LEU A 200 3.52 -18.48 -4.64
C LEU A 200 4.73 -19.41 -4.79
N GLU A 201 5.25 -19.59 -6.01
CA GLU A 201 6.50 -20.33 -6.25
C GLU A 201 7.72 -19.61 -5.68
N ALA A 202 7.77 -18.27 -5.73
CA ALA A 202 8.81 -17.48 -5.08
C ALA A 202 8.75 -17.62 -3.54
N ALA A 203 7.56 -17.54 -2.96
CA ALA A 203 7.35 -17.74 -1.52
C ALA A 203 7.66 -19.18 -1.08
N ALA A 204 7.29 -20.19 -1.88
CA ALA A 204 7.59 -21.59 -1.61
C ALA A 204 9.11 -21.82 -1.49
N ARG A 205 9.90 -21.27 -2.41
CA ARG A 205 11.37 -21.38 -2.39
C ARG A 205 12.06 -20.79 -1.16
N LEU A 206 11.36 -19.98 -0.37
CA LEU A 206 11.87 -19.43 0.90
C LEU A 206 11.53 -20.31 2.12
N LEU A 207 10.71 -21.35 1.93
CA LEU A 207 10.27 -22.24 3.01
C LEU A 207 10.98 -23.60 3.01
N PRO A 208 11.27 -24.16 4.19
CA PRO A 208 11.58 -25.59 4.30
C PRO A 208 10.37 -26.41 3.83
N LYS A 209 10.64 -27.51 3.14
CA LYS A 209 9.64 -28.50 2.73
C LYS A 209 8.79 -29.06 3.90
N ASP A 210 9.33 -29.02 5.11
CA ASP A 210 8.79 -29.72 6.27
C ASP A 210 7.75 -28.90 7.05
N GLU A 211 7.97 -27.59 7.23
CA GLU A 211 7.09 -26.69 7.99
C GLU A 211 6.69 -25.48 7.15
N GLY A 212 5.39 -25.17 7.10
CA GLY A 212 4.84 -24.06 6.31
C GLY A 212 4.58 -24.39 4.84
N CYS A 213 5.35 -25.29 4.21
CA CYS A 213 5.16 -25.65 2.80
C CYS A 213 3.74 -26.15 2.49
N GLU A 214 3.22 -27.15 3.22
CA GLU A 214 1.85 -27.63 3.01
C GLU A 214 0.79 -26.57 3.32
N ALA A 215 1.04 -25.66 4.29
CA ALA A 215 0.10 -24.59 4.63
C ALA A 215 0.02 -23.51 3.54
N LEU A 216 1.16 -23.16 2.93
CA LEU A 216 1.22 -22.26 1.78
C LEU A 216 0.51 -22.85 0.55
N LEU A 217 0.58 -24.17 0.38
CA LEU A 217 0.00 -24.91 -0.74
C LEU A 217 -1.46 -25.37 -0.50
N GLN A 218 -2.03 -25.14 0.68
CA GLN A 218 -3.42 -25.45 1.02
C GLN A 218 -4.25 -24.16 1.17
N PRO A 219 -4.75 -23.58 0.05
CA PRO A 219 -5.65 -22.45 0.10
C PRO A 219 -6.90 -22.71 0.98
N PRO A 220 -7.50 -21.66 1.58
CA PRO A 220 -8.77 -21.75 2.31
C PRO A 220 -9.92 -22.37 1.50
N VAL A 221 -9.84 -22.24 0.17
CA VAL A 221 -10.71 -22.91 -0.80
C VAL A 221 -9.94 -24.09 -1.38
N ALA A 222 -10.46 -25.31 -1.27
CA ALA A 222 -9.78 -26.50 -1.75
C ALA A 222 -9.64 -26.51 -3.29
N VAL A 223 -8.44 -26.21 -3.78
CA VAL A 223 -8.06 -26.13 -5.20
C VAL A 223 -6.75 -26.88 -5.40
N ASP A 224 -6.63 -27.61 -6.51
CA ASP A 224 -5.33 -28.13 -6.97
C ASP A 224 -4.51 -26.97 -7.56
N VAL A 225 -3.82 -26.23 -6.69
CA VAL A 225 -2.98 -25.08 -7.09
C VAL A 225 -1.83 -25.53 -7.99
N GLN A 226 -1.29 -26.74 -7.77
CA GLN A 226 -0.24 -27.31 -8.63
C GLN A 226 -0.77 -27.57 -10.04
N GLY A 227 -1.99 -28.12 -10.13
CA GLY A 227 -2.82 -28.19 -11.33
C GLY A 227 -2.95 -26.84 -12.04
N TYR A 228 -3.56 -25.88 -11.36
CA TYR A 228 -3.92 -24.59 -11.93
C TYR A 228 -2.70 -23.76 -12.39
N CYS A 229 -1.60 -23.84 -11.66
CA CYS A 229 -0.33 -23.18 -12.02
C CYS A 229 0.48 -23.91 -13.09
N GLY A 230 0.03 -25.08 -13.56
CA GLY A 230 0.62 -25.81 -14.67
C GLY A 230 1.87 -26.61 -14.31
N CYS A 231 1.89 -27.23 -13.13
CA CYS A 231 2.91 -28.24 -12.83
C CYS A 231 2.75 -29.46 -13.77
N PRO A 232 3.83 -30.13 -14.18
CA PRO A 232 3.73 -31.35 -14.97
C PRO A 232 3.00 -32.47 -14.20
N LYS A 233 2.38 -33.38 -14.96
CA LYS A 233 1.63 -34.55 -14.44
C LYS A 233 0.40 -34.23 -13.57
N THR A 234 0.07 -32.96 -13.33
CA THR A 234 -1.23 -32.52 -12.80
C THR A 234 -2.19 -32.22 -13.97
N GLY A 235 -3.45 -31.91 -13.67
CA GLY A 235 -4.44 -31.59 -14.70
C GLY A 235 -5.83 -31.32 -14.12
N PRO A 236 -6.73 -30.70 -14.90
CA PRO A 236 -8.05 -30.33 -14.42
C PRO A 236 -8.87 -31.57 -14.05
N ILE A 237 -9.51 -31.50 -12.90
CA ILE A 237 -10.32 -32.59 -12.33
C ILE A 237 -11.73 -32.56 -12.97
N ASN A 238 -12.15 -31.41 -13.51
CA ASN A 238 -13.41 -31.21 -14.22
C ASN A 238 -14.66 -31.60 -13.39
N THR A 239 -14.56 -31.40 -12.08
CA THR A 239 -15.61 -31.57 -11.06
C THR A 239 -16.63 -30.44 -11.05
N CYS A 240 -16.27 -29.29 -11.63
CA CYS A 240 -17.05 -28.05 -11.62
C CYS A 240 -17.20 -27.49 -13.03
N SER A 241 -18.28 -26.74 -13.25
CA SER A 241 -18.39 -25.76 -14.33
C SER A 241 -19.17 -24.56 -13.79
N LEU A 242 -18.79 -23.38 -14.26
CA LEU A 242 -19.36 -22.07 -13.97
C LEU A 242 -20.86 -22.00 -14.29
N CYS A 243 -21.27 -22.69 -15.36
CA CYS A 243 -22.66 -22.72 -15.81
C CYS A 243 -23.29 -24.08 -15.47
N PRO A 244 -24.08 -24.21 -14.37
CA PRO A 244 -24.53 -25.50 -13.86
C PRO A 244 -25.57 -26.20 -14.73
N HIS A 245 -26.19 -25.51 -15.68
CA HIS A 245 -27.15 -26.12 -16.60
C HIS A 245 -26.43 -26.75 -17.80
N PRO A 246 -26.66 -28.04 -18.12
CA PRO A 246 -26.11 -28.62 -19.34
C PRO A 246 -26.64 -27.86 -20.56
N ASN A 247 -25.72 -27.49 -21.46
CA ASN A 247 -25.90 -26.63 -22.64
C ASN A 247 -25.94 -25.10 -22.38
N GLN A 248 -25.76 -24.62 -21.15
CA GLN A 248 -25.58 -23.19 -20.90
C GLN A 248 -24.12 -22.80 -21.15
N THR A 249 -23.87 -21.96 -22.16
CA THR A 249 -22.54 -21.40 -22.44
C THR A 249 -22.33 -20.09 -21.69
N ILE A 250 -21.08 -19.78 -21.37
CA ILE A 250 -20.67 -18.44 -20.90
C ILE A 250 -21.14 -17.39 -21.92
N GLN A 251 -21.92 -16.43 -21.47
CA GLN A 251 -22.48 -15.35 -22.30
C GLN A 251 -21.58 -14.12 -22.33
N PHE A 252 -20.88 -13.86 -21.21
CA PHE A 252 -20.05 -12.67 -21.02
C PHE A 252 -18.60 -13.09 -20.68
N PRO A 253 -17.81 -13.56 -21.66
CA PRO A 253 -16.48 -14.12 -21.41
C PRO A 253 -15.53 -13.14 -20.68
N ASP A 254 -15.56 -11.87 -21.07
CA ASP A 254 -14.65 -10.82 -20.59
C ASP A 254 -15.14 -10.12 -19.30
N LEU A 255 -16.29 -10.53 -18.75
CA LEU A 255 -16.86 -9.94 -17.54
C LEU A 255 -16.01 -10.33 -16.32
N VAL A 256 -15.38 -9.32 -15.69
CA VAL A 256 -14.65 -9.47 -14.43
C VAL A 256 -15.63 -9.67 -13.28
N VAL A 257 -15.48 -10.78 -12.54
CA VAL A 257 -16.31 -11.07 -11.37
C VAL A 257 -15.59 -10.57 -10.11
N PRO A 258 -16.19 -9.70 -9.28
CA PRO A 258 -15.45 -8.98 -8.23
C PRO A 258 -15.10 -9.88 -7.04
N ASN A 259 -16.01 -10.78 -6.70
CA ASN A 259 -15.97 -11.61 -5.48
C ASN A 259 -15.21 -12.93 -5.66
N VAL A 260 -14.42 -13.04 -6.74
CA VAL A 260 -13.60 -14.22 -7.10
C VAL A 260 -12.14 -13.84 -7.38
N GLY A 261 -11.64 -12.75 -6.80
CA GLY A 261 -10.25 -12.32 -7.00
C GLY A 261 -10.00 -11.64 -8.36
N GLY A 262 -11.03 -11.04 -8.97
CA GLY A 262 -10.88 -10.22 -10.18
C GLY A 262 -10.69 -11.00 -11.48
N LEU A 263 -10.91 -12.31 -11.49
CA LEU A 263 -10.91 -13.11 -12.72
C LEU A 263 -12.10 -12.74 -13.62
N ASN A 264 -11.90 -12.81 -14.93
CA ASN A 264 -13.00 -12.80 -15.89
C ASN A 264 -13.71 -14.17 -15.96
N CYS A 265 -14.88 -14.24 -16.59
CA CYS A 265 -15.66 -15.48 -16.66
C CYS A 265 -14.94 -16.65 -17.37
N ILE A 266 -14.05 -16.41 -18.34
CA ILE A 266 -13.24 -17.49 -18.95
C ILE A 266 -12.19 -17.99 -17.96
N GLU A 267 -11.43 -17.08 -17.33
CA GLU A 267 -10.42 -17.42 -16.34
C GLU A 267 -11.02 -18.14 -15.14
N LEU A 268 -12.24 -17.74 -14.74
CA LEU A 268 -12.98 -18.38 -13.66
C LEU A 268 -13.44 -19.80 -14.02
N GLU A 269 -13.92 -20.05 -15.25
CA GLU A 269 -14.23 -21.42 -15.70
C GLU A 269 -12.97 -22.30 -15.73
N GLU A 270 -11.83 -21.76 -16.18
CA GLU A 270 -10.56 -22.48 -16.09
C GLU A 270 -10.16 -22.77 -14.64
N TYR A 271 -10.23 -21.80 -13.74
CA TYR A 271 -9.94 -21.99 -12.31
C TYR A 271 -10.87 -23.02 -11.65
N LEU A 272 -12.17 -22.98 -11.95
CA LEU A 272 -13.16 -23.93 -11.44
C LEU A 272 -12.84 -25.38 -11.83
N SER A 273 -12.21 -25.62 -12.98
CA SER A 273 -11.80 -26.97 -13.41
C SER A 273 -10.75 -27.64 -12.49
N TYR A 274 -10.08 -26.86 -11.63
CA TYR A 274 -9.12 -27.31 -10.62
C TYR A 274 -9.66 -27.28 -9.17
N VAL A 275 -10.89 -26.84 -8.95
CA VAL A 275 -11.51 -26.83 -7.60
C VAL A 275 -11.84 -28.27 -7.18
N THR A 276 -11.25 -28.72 -6.08
CA THR A 276 -11.37 -30.11 -5.59
C THR A 276 -12.60 -30.32 -4.72
N ASP A 277 -13.12 -29.29 -4.03
CA ASP A 277 -14.34 -29.38 -3.22
C ASP A 277 -15.59 -28.93 -3.97
N THR A 278 -16.62 -29.78 -3.97
CA THR A 278 -17.89 -29.52 -4.65
C THR A 278 -18.69 -28.38 -4.00
N ASN A 279 -18.56 -28.14 -2.69
CA ASN A 279 -19.30 -27.06 -2.03
C ASN A 279 -18.69 -25.69 -2.38
N ALA A 280 -17.37 -25.58 -2.35
CA ALA A 280 -16.63 -24.42 -2.84
C ALA A 280 -16.97 -24.11 -4.30
N CYS A 281 -16.92 -25.11 -5.18
CA CYS A 281 -17.37 -25.00 -6.58
C CYS A 281 -18.77 -24.37 -6.68
N ASN A 282 -19.77 -24.92 -5.97
CA ASN A 282 -21.14 -24.41 -6.00
C ASN A 282 -21.25 -22.97 -5.48
N VAL A 283 -20.51 -22.61 -4.43
CA VAL A 283 -20.49 -21.24 -3.86
C VAL A 283 -19.85 -20.23 -4.81
N ILE A 284 -18.78 -20.62 -5.52
CA ILE A 284 -18.10 -19.76 -6.50
C ILE A 284 -18.98 -19.60 -7.74
N ALA A 285 -19.53 -20.69 -8.29
CA ALA A 285 -20.43 -20.65 -9.44
C ALA A 285 -21.69 -19.81 -9.16
N ALA A 286 -22.29 -19.94 -7.97
CA ALA A 286 -23.44 -19.12 -7.56
C ALA A 286 -23.12 -17.61 -7.49
N LYS A 287 -21.89 -17.22 -7.13
CA LYS A 287 -21.44 -15.81 -7.17
C LYS A 287 -21.21 -15.28 -8.59
N ALA A 288 -21.21 -16.15 -9.58
CA ALA A 288 -20.89 -15.84 -10.97
C ALA A 288 -22.00 -16.28 -11.94
N GLU A 289 -23.24 -16.43 -11.45
CA GLU A 289 -24.44 -16.73 -12.27
C GLU A 289 -24.57 -15.78 -13.47
N ALA A 290 -24.17 -14.51 -13.29
CA ALA A 290 -24.16 -13.48 -14.30
C ALA A 290 -23.26 -13.79 -15.52
N CYS A 291 -22.25 -14.66 -15.39
CA CYS A 291 -21.46 -15.16 -16.52
C CYS A 291 -22.28 -16.00 -17.50
N CYS A 292 -23.35 -16.63 -17.01
CA CYS A 292 -24.09 -17.69 -17.68
C CYS A 292 -25.51 -17.29 -18.08
N THR A 293 -26.15 -16.37 -17.34
CA THR A 293 -27.52 -15.91 -17.63
C THR A 293 -27.51 -14.67 -18.51
N THR A 294 -28.22 -14.71 -19.65
CA THR A 294 -28.64 -13.49 -20.35
C THR A 294 -29.68 -12.76 -19.50
N LEU A 295 -29.20 -11.81 -18.70
CA LEU A 295 -30.04 -10.91 -17.92
C LEU A 295 -30.62 -9.84 -18.85
N GLU A 296 -31.89 -9.51 -18.65
CA GLU A 296 -32.52 -8.38 -19.36
C GLU A 296 -31.88 -7.09 -18.82
N PRO A 297 -31.21 -6.27 -19.65
CA PRO A 297 -30.52 -5.09 -19.18
C PRO A 297 -31.52 -4.10 -18.60
N CYS A 298 -31.31 -3.70 -17.36
CA CYS A 298 -31.95 -2.51 -16.79
C CYS A 298 -31.56 -1.30 -17.67
N PRO A 299 -32.49 -0.68 -18.41
CA PRO A 299 -32.15 0.40 -19.32
C PRO A 299 -31.77 1.63 -18.51
N ILE A 300 -30.56 2.14 -18.74
CA ILE A 300 -30.07 3.35 -18.05
C ILE A 300 -30.73 4.61 -18.61
N CYS A 301 -31.13 4.62 -19.88
CA CYS A 301 -31.78 5.76 -20.51
C CYS A 301 -33.29 5.55 -20.67
N ALA A 302 -34.04 6.65 -20.64
CA ALA A 302 -35.50 6.65 -20.77
C ALA A 302 -36.02 6.20 -22.15
N ASP A 303 -35.15 6.14 -23.17
CA ASP A 303 -35.43 5.58 -24.49
C ASP A 303 -35.30 4.04 -24.56
N GLY A 304 -34.94 3.39 -23.44
CA GLY A 304 -34.65 1.96 -23.36
C GLY A 304 -33.21 1.59 -23.73
N GLY A 305 -32.37 2.57 -24.05
CA GLY A 305 -30.95 2.38 -24.36
C GLY A 305 -30.03 2.44 -23.14
N ASN A 306 -28.75 2.18 -23.39
CA ASN A 306 -27.65 2.31 -22.42
C ASN A 306 -26.74 3.52 -22.72
N GLY A 307 -27.27 4.48 -23.49
CA GLY A 307 -26.64 5.77 -23.78
C GLY A 307 -25.61 5.75 -24.90
N LEU A 308 -25.14 6.95 -25.27
CA LEU A 308 -24.09 7.11 -26.29
C LEU A 308 -22.68 6.85 -25.74
N GLY A 309 -22.56 6.64 -24.42
CA GLY A 309 -21.31 6.43 -23.70
C GLY A 309 -20.88 4.98 -23.50
N ALA A 310 -21.26 4.02 -24.36
CA ALA A 310 -20.99 2.60 -24.16
C ALA A 310 -19.51 2.26 -23.82
N ALA A 311 -18.55 2.94 -24.44
CA ALA A 311 -17.12 2.76 -24.18
C ALA A 311 -16.62 3.34 -22.84
N LYS A 312 -17.49 3.95 -22.03
CA LYS A 312 -17.14 4.61 -20.78
C LYS A 312 -17.30 3.63 -19.62
N VAL A 313 -16.18 3.32 -18.97
CA VAL A 313 -16.12 2.38 -17.84
C VAL A 313 -16.19 3.12 -16.51
N TYR A 314 -17.08 2.69 -15.61
CA TYR A 314 -17.10 3.17 -14.24
C TYR A 314 -16.04 2.43 -13.41
N LYS A 315 -14.86 3.06 -13.29
CA LYS A 315 -13.64 2.48 -12.68
C LYS A 315 -13.87 1.67 -11.38
N PRO A 316 -14.67 2.11 -10.38
CA PRO A 316 -14.87 1.34 -9.14
C PRO A 316 -15.48 -0.06 -9.33
N TYR A 317 -16.17 -0.30 -10.44
CA TYR A 317 -16.78 -1.60 -10.76
C TYR A 317 -16.23 -2.23 -12.05
N GLY A 318 -15.41 -1.53 -12.82
CA GLY A 318 -14.94 -2.01 -14.13
C GLY A 318 -16.04 -2.17 -15.20
N LEU A 319 -17.27 -1.75 -14.91
CA LEU A 319 -18.43 -1.94 -15.78
C LEU A 319 -18.60 -0.79 -16.78
N GLY A 320 -18.84 -1.14 -18.05
CA GLY A 320 -19.30 -0.21 -19.08
C GLY A 320 -20.76 0.23 -18.87
N CYS A 321 -21.18 1.29 -19.56
CA CYS A 321 -22.55 1.81 -19.49
C CYS A 321 -23.63 0.83 -20.00
N ASP A 322 -23.23 -0.11 -20.86
CA ASP A 322 -24.04 -1.23 -21.32
C ASP A 322 -24.29 -2.30 -20.24
N LEU A 323 -23.39 -2.41 -19.26
CA LEU A 323 -23.43 -3.41 -18.18
C LEU A 323 -23.84 -2.80 -16.82
N ILE A 324 -23.66 -1.49 -16.60
CA ILE A 324 -23.83 -0.86 -15.28
C ILE A 324 -25.25 -0.99 -14.70
N GLY A 325 -26.28 -1.09 -15.53
CA GLY A 325 -27.66 -1.36 -15.10
C GLY A 325 -27.86 -2.73 -14.43
N GLN A 326 -26.93 -3.66 -14.68
CA GLN A 326 -26.95 -5.02 -14.14
C GLN A 326 -25.94 -5.21 -12.99
N ALA A 327 -25.32 -4.14 -12.47
CA ALA A 327 -24.26 -4.22 -11.45
C ALA A 327 -24.61 -5.09 -10.23
N SER A 328 -25.85 -5.03 -9.73
CA SER A 328 -26.33 -5.93 -8.68
C SER A 328 -26.21 -7.44 -8.99
N HIS A 329 -26.35 -7.85 -10.25
CA HIS A 329 -26.13 -9.24 -10.67
C HIS A 329 -24.64 -9.58 -10.76
N TYR A 330 -23.78 -8.60 -11.05
CA TYR A 330 -22.33 -8.75 -11.02
C TYR A 330 -21.73 -8.71 -9.61
N GLY A 331 -22.55 -8.91 -8.57
CA GLY A 331 -22.11 -8.96 -7.18
C GLY A 331 -21.89 -7.59 -6.52
N TYR A 332 -22.46 -6.52 -7.07
CA TYR A 332 -22.50 -5.18 -6.48
C TYR A 332 -23.91 -4.87 -5.92
N PRO A 333 -24.33 -5.47 -4.79
CA PRO A 333 -25.70 -5.36 -4.28
C PRO A 333 -26.12 -3.92 -3.95
N ASP A 334 -25.15 -3.03 -3.68
CA ASP A 334 -25.37 -1.61 -3.40
C ASP A 334 -25.74 -0.79 -4.66
N LEU A 335 -25.63 -1.37 -5.86
CA LEU A 335 -26.06 -0.78 -7.12
C LEU A 335 -27.17 -1.62 -7.79
N PRO A 336 -28.40 -1.65 -7.22
CA PRO A 336 -29.56 -2.20 -7.89
C PRO A 336 -30.00 -1.33 -9.07
N CYS A 337 -30.76 -1.92 -10.01
CA CYS A 337 -31.27 -1.26 -11.22
C CYS A 337 -31.84 0.16 -10.98
N ALA A 338 -32.66 0.36 -9.93
CA ALA A 338 -33.23 1.67 -9.61
C ALA A 338 -32.17 2.74 -9.26
N VAL A 339 -31.10 2.37 -8.57
CA VAL A 339 -29.99 3.28 -8.22
C VAL A 339 -29.10 3.52 -9.44
N ALA A 340 -28.94 2.53 -10.31
CA ALA A 340 -28.25 2.70 -11.59
C ALA A 340 -29.01 3.68 -12.51
N GLN A 341 -30.34 3.54 -12.62
CA GLN A 341 -31.23 4.43 -13.35
C GLN A 341 -31.33 5.84 -12.77
N GLU A 342 -31.13 6.02 -11.46
CA GLU A 342 -31.08 7.35 -10.85
C GLU A 342 -29.75 8.06 -11.14
N ARG A 343 -28.61 7.34 -11.01
CA ARG A 343 -27.28 7.97 -10.93
C ARG A 343 -26.52 8.00 -12.26
N PHE A 344 -26.63 6.96 -13.08
CA PHE A 344 -25.81 6.80 -14.29
C PHE A 344 -26.35 7.42 -15.60
N PRO A 345 -27.60 7.92 -15.75
CA PRO A 345 -28.06 8.41 -17.05
C PRO A 345 -27.22 9.55 -17.64
N PHE A 346 -26.76 10.50 -16.81
CA PHE A 346 -25.86 11.55 -17.27
C PHE A 346 -24.45 11.02 -17.56
N PHE A 347 -23.91 10.17 -16.67
CA PHE A 347 -22.60 9.55 -16.84
C PHE A 347 -22.51 8.80 -18.19
N CYS A 348 -23.57 8.07 -18.55
CA CYS A 348 -23.69 7.30 -19.80
C CYS A 348 -24.14 8.12 -21.01
N ARG A 349 -24.32 9.44 -20.86
CA ARG A 349 -24.71 10.37 -21.93
C ARG A 349 -26.03 9.96 -22.59
N CYS A 350 -27.03 9.68 -21.77
CA CYS A 350 -28.42 9.59 -22.22
C CYS A 350 -28.90 10.92 -22.82
N VAL A 351 -29.74 10.85 -23.84
CA VAL A 351 -30.32 12.04 -24.49
C VAL A 351 -31.27 12.76 -23.52
N ASP A 352 -31.26 14.09 -23.56
CA ASP A 352 -32.09 15.00 -22.73
C ASP A 352 -31.96 14.85 -21.19
N VAL A 353 -30.98 14.09 -20.71
CA VAL A 353 -30.66 14.01 -19.28
C VAL A 353 -29.71 15.13 -18.87
N LEU A 354 -30.15 15.95 -17.92
CA LEU A 354 -29.28 16.88 -17.20
C LEU A 354 -28.72 16.21 -15.93
N PRO A 355 -27.47 16.55 -15.53
CA PRO A 355 -26.89 16.04 -14.30
C PRO A 355 -27.58 16.67 -13.08
N THR A 356 -27.86 15.86 -12.06
CA THR A 356 -28.34 16.33 -10.74
C THR A 356 -27.24 17.08 -9.96
N CYS A 357 -25.98 16.74 -10.24
CA CYS A 357 -24.81 17.33 -9.60
C CYS A 357 -23.68 17.51 -10.62
N THR A 358 -23.01 18.66 -10.60
CA THR A 358 -21.82 18.96 -11.42
C THR A 358 -20.80 19.71 -10.59
N ILE A 359 -19.56 19.70 -11.04
CA ILE A 359 -18.50 20.51 -10.43
C ILE A 359 -18.76 22.00 -10.66
N CYS A 360 -19.25 22.39 -11.84
CA CYS A 360 -19.72 23.75 -12.05
C CYS A 360 -21.12 23.95 -11.49
N LYS A 361 -21.49 25.18 -11.18
CA LYS A 361 -22.87 25.53 -10.82
C LYS A 361 -23.80 25.42 -12.04
N LEU A 362 -25.11 25.41 -11.79
CA LEU A 362 -26.17 25.44 -12.82
C LEU A 362 -26.11 24.26 -13.81
N ASN A 363 -25.67 23.08 -13.34
CA ASN A 363 -25.62 21.83 -14.11
C ASN A 363 -24.71 21.91 -15.35
N LEU A 364 -23.73 22.82 -15.33
CA LEU A 364 -22.77 23.03 -16.41
C LEU A 364 -21.60 22.04 -16.34
N VAL A 365 -21.10 21.63 -17.50
CA VAL A 365 -19.89 20.81 -17.64
C VAL A 365 -18.65 21.73 -17.52
N PRO A 366 -17.55 21.29 -16.87
CA PRO A 366 -16.30 22.06 -16.82
C PRO A 366 -15.82 22.50 -18.22
N PRO A 367 -15.45 23.78 -18.43
CA PRO A 367 -14.91 24.27 -19.70
C PRO A 367 -13.62 23.56 -20.14
N PHE A 368 -12.83 23.06 -19.18
CA PHE A 368 -11.58 22.35 -19.44
C PHE A 368 -11.66 20.87 -18.99
N PRO A 369 -12.52 20.03 -19.59
CA PRO A 369 -12.77 18.68 -19.10
C PRO A 369 -11.53 17.79 -19.17
N ASN A 370 -10.61 18.04 -20.11
CA ASN A 370 -9.38 17.27 -20.26
C ASN A 370 -8.23 17.73 -19.35
N ARG A 371 -8.43 18.78 -18.52
CA ARG A 371 -7.38 19.27 -17.61
C ARG A 371 -7.17 18.22 -16.50
N PHE A 372 -5.94 17.73 -16.37
CA PHE A 372 -5.56 16.78 -15.33
C PHE A 372 -5.48 17.47 -13.95
N ILE A 373 -5.85 16.75 -12.90
CA ILE A 373 -5.83 17.21 -11.51
C ILE A 373 -4.81 16.32 -10.76
N PRO A 374 -3.52 16.74 -10.64
CA PRO A 374 -2.43 15.89 -10.15
C PRO A 374 -2.74 15.11 -8.86
N LEU A 375 -3.24 15.79 -7.83
CA LEU A 375 -3.49 15.19 -6.50
C LEU A 375 -4.69 14.23 -6.46
N LEU A 376 -5.55 14.23 -7.48
CA LEU A 376 -6.69 13.31 -7.59
C LEU A 376 -6.45 12.21 -8.64
N ASN A 377 -5.32 12.26 -9.36
CA ASN A 377 -4.98 11.36 -10.47
C ASN A 377 -6.13 11.14 -11.46
N MET A 378 -6.84 12.22 -11.80
CA MET A 378 -8.00 12.20 -12.71
C MET A 378 -8.15 13.55 -13.40
N THR A 379 -8.87 13.57 -14.52
CA THR A 379 -9.22 14.79 -15.25
C THR A 379 -10.44 15.50 -14.65
N CYS A 380 -10.60 16.79 -14.97
CA CYS A 380 -11.81 17.57 -14.66
C CYS A 380 -13.10 16.90 -15.17
N GLY A 381 -13.05 16.21 -16.30
CA GLY A 381 -14.15 15.42 -16.85
C GLY A 381 -14.49 14.22 -15.96
N GLU A 382 -13.48 13.43 -15.58
CA GLU A 382 -13.66 12.29 -14.66
C GLU A 382 -14.12 12.73 -13.27
N ALA A 383 -13.64 13.86 -12.76
CA ALA A 383 -14.10 14.42 -11.51
C ALA A 383 -15.56 14.89 -11.60
N ASN A 384 -15.96 15.50 -12.73
CA ASN A 384 -17.35 15.88 -12.97
C ASN A 384 -18.26 14.66 -13.12
N ASP A 385 -17.76 13.61 -13.79
CA ASP A 385 -18.42 12.32 -13.90
C ASP A 385 -18.63 11.69 -12.51
N PHE A 386 -17.62 11.71 -11.64
CA PHE A 386 -17.72 11.20 -10.26
C PHE A 386 -18.81 11.90 -9.43
N VAL A 387 -18.90 13.24 -9.50
CA VAL A 387 -19.97 13.96 -8.76
C VAL A 387 -21.33 13.81 -9.44
N SER A 388 -21.41 13.60 -10.76
CA SER A 388 -22.69 13.42 -11.45
C SER A 388 -23.48 12.17 -11.03
N LEU A 389 -22.81 11.20 -10.40
CA LEU A 389 -23.40 10.01 -9.80
C LEU A 389 -24.00 10.25 -8.40
N ARG A 390 -24.00 11.50 -7.93
CA ARG A 390 -24.52 11.90 -6.61
C ARG A 390 -25.93 12.45 -6.73
N THR A 391 -26.76 12.10 -5.75
CA THR A 391 -28.09 12.70 -5.60
C THR A 391 -27.96 14.18 -5.22
N GLU A 392 -29.03 14.96 -5.38
CA GLU A 392 -29.04 16.40 -5.03
C GLU A 392 -28.61 16.63 -3.58
N ALA A 393 -29.05 15.76 -2.66
CA ALA A 393 -28.71 15.81 -1.24
C ALA A 393 -27.24 15.43 -0.95
N GLU A 394 -26.64 14.54 -1.75
CA GLU A 394 -25.23 14.15 -1.62
C GLU A 394 -24.27 15.17 -2.26
N CYS A 395 -24.74 15.95 -3.23
CA CYS A 395 -23.91 16.83 -4.05
C CYS A 395 -23.03 17.81 -3.24
N PRO A 396 -23.54 18.53 -2.21
CA PRO A 396 -22.71 19.44 -1.42
C PRO A 396 -21.58 18.71 -0.69
N ALA A 397 -21.88 17.54 -0.10
CA ALA A 397 -20.90 16.75 0.64
C ALA A 397 -19.82 16.18 -0.30
N ALA A 398 -20.20 15.70 -1.49
CA ALA A 398 -19.27 15.21 -2.50
C ALA A 398 -18.34 16.32 -3.02
N LEU A 399 -18.86 17.53 -3.23
CA LEU A 399 -18.04 18.69 -3.65
C LEU A 399 -17.09 19.14 -2.54
N THR A 400 -17.48 19.10 -1.26
CA THR A 400 -16.59 19.43 -0.12
C THR A 400 -15.63 18.30 0.26
N ALA A 401 -15.85 17.07 -0.24
CA ALA A 401 -14.93 15.96 0.00
C ALA A 401 -13.56 16.23 -0.66
N PHE A 402 -13.55 16.84 -1.85
CA PHE A 402 -12.32 17.28 -2.50
C PHE A 402 -11.51 18.23 -1.62
N SER A 403 -10.20 18.01 -1.57
CA SER A 403 -9.26 18.85 -0.80
C SER A 403 -8.80 20.10 -1.59
N VAL A 404 -9.20 20.20 -2.86
CA VAL A 404 -8.95 21.28 -3.81
C VAL A 404 -10.30 21.86 -4.25
N ASP A 405 -10.38 23.17 -4.53
CA ASP A 405 -11.50 23.79 -5.23
C ASP A 405 -11.47 23.37 -6.71
N VAL A 406 -11.96 22.15 -6.97
CA VAL A 406 -11.96 21.55 -8.33
C VAL A 406 -12.79 22.40 -9.30
N ALA A 407 -13.83 23.11 -8.82
CA ALA A 407 -14.62 24.00 -9.65
C ALA A 407 -13.80 25.18 -10.18
N ALA A 408 -13.08 25.86 -9.30
CA ALA A 408 -12.19 26.95 -9.71
C ALA A 408 -11.03 26.44 -10.58
N PHE A 409 -10.42 25.30 -10.26
CA PHE A 409 -9.33 24.70 -11.06
C PHE A 409 -9.80 24.28 -12.48
N CYS A 410 -11.01 23.73 -12.60
CA CYS A 410 -11.58 23.29 -13.88
C CYS A 410 -12.23 24.43 -14.70
N GLY A 411 -12.12 25.68 -14.24
CA GLY A 411 -12.60 26.87 -14.94
C GLY A 411 -14.10 27.16 -14.81
N CYS A 412 -14.78 26.57 -13.83
CA CYS A 412 -16.23 26.73 -13.62
C CYS A 412 -16.66 28.10 -13.04
N SER A 413 -15.73 28.93 -12.58
CA SER A 413 -16.06 30.13 -11.81
C SER A 413 -16.16 31.39 -12.67
N GLU A 414 -17.31 32.07 -12.61
CA GLU A 414 -17.43 33.49 -12.99
C GLU A 414 -16.74 34.42 -11.97
N ASP A 415 -16.54 33.93 -10.74
CA ASP A 415 -15.96 34.67 -9.62
C ASP A 415 -14.50 34.22 -9.47
N THR A 416 -13.58 34.95 -10.09
CA THR A 416 -12.13 34.65 -10.11
C THR A 416 -11.43 34.93 -8.78
N SER A 417 -12.17 35.05 -7.67
CA SER A 417 -11.61 35.20 -6.33
C SER A 417 -10.91 33.90 -5.90
N LEU A 418 -9.58 33.87 -6.07
CA LEU A 418 -8.71 32.78 -5.61
C LEU A 418 -8.98 32.49 -4.12
N ARG A 419 -9.58 31.33 -3.83
CA ARG A 419 -9.91 30.88 -2.47
C ARG A 419 -8.79 30.10 -1.79
N GLY A 420 -7.86 29.56 -2.57
CA GLY A 420 -6.71 28.85 -2.03
C GLY A 420 -5.83 29.80 -1.23
N ARG A 421 -5.41 29.35 -0.04
CA ARG A 421 -4.47 30.07 0.83
C ARG A 421 -3.08 29.43 0.81
N CYS A 422 -2.88 28.42 -0.02
CA CYS A 422 -1.62 27.70 -0.11
C CYS A 422 -0.63 28.46 -1.00
N ALA A 423 0.50 28.86 -0.42
CA ALA A 423 1.69 29.19 -1.21
C ALA A 423 2.35 27.87 -1.64
N PHE A 424 2.72 27.74 -2.91
CA PHE A 424 3.33 26.51 -3.42
C PHE A 424 4.68 26.20 -2.75
N CYS A 425 5.49 27.23 -2.47
CA CYS A 425 6.72 27.08 -1.71
C CYS A 425 6.52 27.40 -0.21
N PRO A 426 7.30 26.75 0.68
CA PRO A 426 7.37 27.10 2.10
C PRO A 426 7.73 28.57 2.36
N PRO A 427 7.40 29.12 3.54
CA PRO A 427 7.80 30.49 3.92
C PRO A 427 9.33 30.66 3.91
N GLY A 428 9.82 31.62 3.11
CA GLY A 428 11.26 31.86 2.93
C GLY A 428 11.84 31.27 1.64
N GLU A 429 11.03 30.53 0.88
CA GLU A 429 11.40 30.00 -0.43
C GLU A 429 10.55 30.63 -1.55
N ALA A 430 11.02 30.51 -2.79
CA ALA A 430 10.31 30.98 -3.98
C ALA A 430 10.38 29.97 -5.12
N PHE A 431 9.34 29.98 -5.96
CA PHE A 431 9.26 29.18 -7.17
C PHE A 431 10.25 29.69 -8.23
N ILE A 432 10.93 28.76 -8.91
CA ILE A 432 12.02 29.09 -9.84
C ILE A 432 11.54 28.91 -11.28
N VAL A 433 11.13 30.01 -11.92
CA VAL A 433 10.80 30.00 -13.35
C VAL A 433 12.06 29.98 -14.24
N ASP A 434 13.19 30.47 -13.72
CA ASP A 434 14.38 30.86 -14.52
C ASP A 434 15.29 29.72 -15.02
N TYR A 435 15.00 28.44 -14.75
CA TYR A 435 15.89 27.34 -15.20
C TYR A 435 15.68 26.89 -16.66
N ILE A 436 14.69 27.45 -17.36
CA ILE A 436 14.26 27.01 -18.70
C ILE A 436 15.10 27.64 -19.84
N GLU A 437 15.71 28.82 -19.66
CA GLU A 437 16.49 29.47 -20.73
C GLU A 437 17.98 29.08 -20.79
N GLN A 438 18.51 28.38 -19.77
CA GLN A 438 19.93 27.97 -19.71
C GLN A 438 20.06 26.44 -19.74
N GLY A 439 19.65 25.85 -20.86
CA GLY A 439 19.48 24.40 -21.02
C GLY A 439 20.71 23.57 -20.67
N GLY A 440 20.50 22.50 -19.90
CA GLY A 440 21.60 21.63 -19.47
C GLY A 440 21.29 20.52 -18.47
N LEU A 441 20.07 19.97 -18.42
CA LEU A 441 19.78 18.74 -17.67
C LEU A 441 19.03 17.72 -18.53
N THR A 442 19.64 16.56 -18.71
CA THR A 442 19.10 15.42 -19.45
C THR A 442 18.23 14.55 -18.55
N GLU A 443 17.10 14.08 -19.11
CA GLU A 443 16.12 13.14 -18.55
C GLU A 443 16.62 12.23 -17.40
N THR A 444 16.14 12.48 -16.19
CA THR A 444 15.96 11.46 -15.15
C THR A 444 14.50 11.07 -15.07
N THR A 445 14.15 9.96 -15.72
CA THR A 445 12.82 9.35 -15.64
C THR A 445 12.60 8.68 -14.29
N ILE A 446 11.73 9.25 -13.46
CA ILE A 446 11.16 8.58 -12.29
C ILE A 446 9.64 8.49 -12.51
N PHE A 447 9.12 7.26 -12.45
CA PHE A 447 7.72 6.84 -12.59
C PHE A 447 6.91 7.31 -13.83
N GLY A 448 7.07 6.56 -14.92
CA GLY A 448 5.91 5.91 -15.57
C GLY A 448 5.17 6.66 -16.69
N GLN A 449 5.21 7.99 -16.77
CA GLN A 449 4.77 8.73 -17.96
C GLN A 449 5.71 9.91 -18.28
N PRO A 450 5.90 10.26 -19.57
CA PRO A 450 6.87 11.27 -19.99
C PRO A 450 6.34 12.69 -19.76
N HIS A 451 6.13 13.07 -18.50
CA HIS A 451 6.09 14.45 -18.09
C HIS A 451 7.52 14.92 -17.88
N THR A 452 7.97 15.92 -18.65
CA THR A 452 9.22 16.61 -18.31
C THR A 452 9.03 17.28 -16.95
N HIS A 453 10.03 17.21 -16.07
CA HIS A 453 9.98 17.76 -14.70
C HIS A 453 9.43 19.21 -14.65
N GLU A 454 9.73 20.00 -15.67
CA GLU A 454 9.23 21.37 -15.88
C GLU A 454 7.69 21.46 -15.90
N THR A 455 7.00 20.54 -16.57
CA THR A 455 5.52 20.55 -16.65
C THR A 455 4.88 20.27 -15.29
N TRP A 456 5.47 19.38 -14.51
CA TRP A 456 4.96 18.96 -13.22
C TRP A 456 5.05 20.06 -12.15
N CYS A 457 6.20 20.72 -12.05
CA CYS A 457 6.40 21.85 -11.13
C CYS A 457 5.39 22.99 -11.37
N GLN A 458 5.19 23.38 -12.64
CA GLN A 458 4.25 24.44 -12.99
C GLN A 458 2.78 24.02 -12.79
N GLU A 459 2.44 22.75 -13.02
CA GLU A 459 1.10 22.23 -12.73
C GLU A 459 0.79 22.18 -11.23
N LEU A 460 1.76 21.79 -10.38
CA LEU A 460 1.61 21.82 -8.93
C LEU A 460 1.52 23.23 -8.36
N GLU A 461 2.31 24.20 -8.86
CA GLU A 461 2.17 25.61 -8.47
C GLU A 461 0.76 26.12 -8.79
N ASN A 462 0.30 25.87 -10.02
CA ASN A 462 -1.06 26.22 -10.42
C ASN A 462 -2.13 25.53 -9.56
N LEU A 463 -1.92 24.29 -9.13
CA LEU A 463 -2.84 23.55 -8.28
C LEU A 463 -2.89 24.10 -6.85
N ALA A 464 -1.74 24.53 -6.29
CA ALA A 464 -1.64 25.10 -4.95
C ALA A 464 -2.59 26.31 -4.76
N LEU A 465 -2.75 27.14 -5.78
CA LEU A 465 -3.68 28.29 -5.80
C LEU A 465 -5.16 27.92 -5.57
N TYR A 466 -5.51 26.64 -5.67
CA TYR A 466 -6.85 26.10 -5.44
C TYR A 466 -6.94 25.14 -4.26
N VAL A 467 -5.85 24.88 -3.53
CA VAL A 467 -5.86 24.02 -2.33
C VAL A 467 -6.57 24.74 -1.18
N VAL A 468 -7.62 24.09 -0.64
CA VAL A 468 -8.47 24.66 0.42
C VAL A 468 -8.11 24.13 1.81
N LYS A 469 -7.65 22.87 1.90
CA LYS A 469 -7.29 22.23 3.18
C LYS A 469 -5.79 22.37 3.50
N THR A 470 -5.47 22.67 4.76
CA THR A 470 -4.09 22.98 5.22
C THR A 470 -3.15 21.78 5.16
N ASP A 471 -3.67 20.59 5.46
CA ASP A 471 -2.95 19.31 5.37
C ASP A 471 -2.49 19.02 3.94
N LEU A 472 -3.39 19.18 2.96
CA LEU A 472 -3.05 19.03 1.55
C LEU A 472 -2.05 20.11 1.11
N CYS A 473 -2.14 21.34 1.65
CA CYS A 473 -1.17 22.38 1.32
C CYS A 473 0.25 21.98 1.72
N LEU A 474 0.43 21.41 2.91
CA LEU A 474 1.73 20.88 3.35
C LEU A 474 2.22 19.73 2.45
N ALA A 475 1.33 18.82 2.03
CA ALA A 475 1.70 17.74 1.11
C ALA A 475 2.10 18.25 -0.28
N VAL A 476 1.47 19.32 -0.77
CA VAL A 476 1.83 20.00 -2.03
C VAL A 476 3.16 20.74 -1.90
N GLN A 477 3.41 21.42 -0.78
CA GLN A 477 4.69 22.07 -0.49
C GLN A 477 5.83 21.04 -0.40
N GLU A 478 5.59 19.89 0.23
CA GLU A 478 6.58 18.82 0.35
C GLU A 478 6.88 18.17 -1.01
N SER A 479 5.85 17.88 -1.80
CA SER A 479 6.01 17.37 -3.17
C SER A 479 6.71 18.41 -4.07
N GLY A 480 6.41 19.68 -3.89
CA GLY A 480 6.99 20.80 -4.63
C GLY A 480 8.36 21.26 -4.16
N ARG A 481 8.96 20.64 -3.13
CA ARG A 481 10.21 21.10 -2.50
C ARG A 481 11.37 21.24 -3.49
N GLU A 482 11.46 20.34 -4.47
CA GLU A 482 12.49 20.40 -5.54
C GLU A 482 12.28 21.57 -6.52
N CYS A 483 11.06 22.07 -6.65
CA CYS A 483 10.67 23.21 -7.50
C CYS A 483 10.92 24.58 -6.82
N CYS A 484 11.30 24.58 -5.54
CA CYS A 484 11.49 25.76 -4.70
C CYS A 484 12.98 25.97 -4.37
N ARG A 485 13.39 27.22 -4.18
CA ARG A 485 14.71 27.54 -3.60
C ARG A 485 14.58 28.55 -2.46
N PRO A 486 15.50 28.51 -1.48
CA PRO A 486 15.65 29.57 -0.50
C PRO A 486 15.79 30.94 -1.18
N LEU A 487 15.07 31.93 -0.65
CA LEU A 487 15.28 33.33 -1.01
C LEU A 487 16.68 33.75 -0.53
N ILE A 488 17.65 33.78 -1.45
CA ILE A 488 19.02 34.24 -1.16
C ILE A 488 18.97 35.74 -0.88
N THR A 489 18.84 36.10 0.40
CA THR A 489 18.87 37.50 0.86
C THR A 489 20.29 38.03 0.97
N ASP A 490 21.05 38.01 -0.12
CA ASP A 490 22.40 38.61 -0.19
C ASP A 490 22.37 40.16 -0.28
N ALA A 491 21.19 40.76 -0.16
CA ALA A 491 21.05 42.21 -0.01
C ALA A 491 21.45 42.63 1.43
N PRO A 492 22.45 43.51 1.61
CA PRO A 492 22.81 44.00 2.94
C PRO A 492 21.62 44.73 3.56
N THR A 493 21.36 44.44 4.84
CA THR A 493 20.18 44.89 5.59
C THR A 493 20.01 46.41 5.59
N PHE A 494 19.16 46.91 4.68
CA PHE A 494 18.40 48.12 4.93
C PHE A 494 17.13 47.73 5.66
N ALA A 495 17.03 48.13 6.93
CA ALA A 495 15.85 47.90 7.75
C ALA A 495 14.64 48.71 7.22
N SER A 496 13.90 48.13 6.29
CA SER A 496 12.56 48.58 5.92
C SER A 496 11.56 47.94 6.87
N THR A 497 10.93 48.74 7.73
CA THR A 497 9.96 48.27 8.71
C THR A 497 8.62 47.95 8.04
N PHE A 498 8.56 46.81 7.35
CA PHE A 498 7.29 46.22 6.94
C PHE A 498 6.64 45.54 8.16
N GLN A 499 5.61 46.17 8.73
CA GLN A 499 4.78 45.51 9.73
C GLN A 499 3.88 44.49 9.04
N PRO A 500 3.94 43.18 9.36
CA PRO A 500 2.88 42.28 8.98
C PRO A 500 1.60 42.70 9.70
N THR A 501 0.51 42.91 8.95
CA THR A 501 -0.80 43.16 9.56
C THR A 501 -1.34 41.86 10.14
N VAL A 502 -0.90 41.54 11.35
CA VAL A 502 -1.45 40.43 12.15
C VAL A 502 -2.90 40.79 12.48
N PHE A 503 -3.84 40.17 11.78
CA PHE A 503 -5.23 40.13 12.22
C PHE A 503 -5.32 39.22 13.43
N PHE A 504 -5.34 39.82 14.62
CA PHE A 504 -5.83 39.16 15.81
C PHE A 504 -7.33 38.90 15.61
N LEU A 505 -7.73 37.63 15.66
CA LEU A 505 -9.11 37.27 15.96
C LEU A 505 -9.35 37.59 17.43
N ASP A 506 -10.12 38.65 17.68
CA ASP A 506 -10.59 39.02 19.00
C ASP A 506 -11.64 37.98 19.44
N ASP A 507 -11.26 37.07 20.35
CA ASP A 507 -12.19 36.18 21.04
C ASP A 507 -13.13 36.98 21.95
N LYS A 508 -14.16 37.59 21.35
CA LYS A 508 -15.29 38.12 22.12
C LYS A 508 -16.20 36.99 22.57
N ASN A 509 -15.79 36.41 23.70
CA ASN A 509 -16.63 35.61 24.59
C ASN A 509 -17.91 36.40 24.96
N GLY A 510 -18.96 36.20 24.18
CA GLY A 510 -20.26 36.86 24.34
C GLY A 510 -21.19 36.03 25.22
N THR A 511 -21.05 36.15 26.53
CA THR A 511 -21.99 35.55 27.50
C THR A 511 -23.39 36.12 27.29
N LEU A 512 -24.36 35.28 26.92
CA LEU A 512 -25.78 35.59 27.01
C LEU A 512 -26.48 34.54 27.88
N ASP A 513 -26.49 34.83 29.17
CA ASP A 513 -27.52 34.33 30.09
C ASP A 513 -28.89 34.90 29.67
N GLY A 514 -29.93 34.07 29.66
CA GLY A 514 -31.24 34.46 29.13
C GLY A 514 -32.35 33.44 29.42
N GLY A 515 -32.57 33.14 30.70
CA GLY A 515 -33.57 32.15 31.13
C GLY A 515 -35.03 32.60 31.03
N ASN A 516 -35.88 31.65 30.61
CA ASN A 516 -37.31 31.42 30.93
C ASN A 516 -38.21 32.57 31.45
N ASN A 517 -39.34 32.76 30.75
CA ASN A 517 -40.73 32.69 31.26
C ASN A 517 -41.63 32.42 30.04
N SER A 518 -42.38 31.31 29.94
CA SER A 518 -43.66 31.02 30.60
C SER A 518 -44.71 32.12 30.43
N SER A 519 -45.69 31.92 29.53
CA SER A 519 -47.10 31.65 29.90
C SER A 519 -48.13 31.91 28.78
N ASP A 520 -49.14 31.03 28.78
CA ASP A 520 -50.56 31.22 28.41
C ASP A 520 -51.00 31.35 26.93
N ASP A 521 -51.59 30.25 26.47
CA ASP A 521 -52.94 30.12 25.87
C ASP A 521 -53.51 31.22 24.95
N LEU A 522 -53.96 30.79 23.76
CA LEU A 522 -55.39 30.72 23.42
C LEU A 522 -55.67 30.09 22.03
N ASN A 523 -56.63 29.14 22.00
CA ASN A 523 -57.63 28.87 20.95
C ASN A 523 -57.29 29.16 19.45
N ASN A 524 -57.48 28.22 18.53
CA ASN A 524 -58.83 27.72 18.25
C ASN A 524 -58.90 26.41 17.42
N ASN A 525 -60.03 25.72 17.56
CA ASN A 525 -60.42 24.53 16.81
C ASN A 525 -60.48 24.73 15.29
N ASN A 526 -60.27 23.65 14.52
CA ASN A 526 -61.40 23.06 13.78
C ASN A 526 -61.16 21.63 13.30
N THR A 527 -62.02 20.73 13.78
CA THR A 527 -62.14 19.32 13.39
C THR A 527 -63.23 19.17 12.34
N ILE A 528 -62.93 18.79 11.09
CA ILE A 528 -63.93 18.22 10.17
C ILE A 528 -63.34 17.07 9.35
N ALA A 529 -63.74 15.87 9.73
CA ALA A 529 -63.98 14.68 8.90
C ALA A 529 -65.19 13.96 9.56
N PRO A 530 -65.82 12.92 8.97
CA PRO A 530 -65.56 12.25 7.69
C PRO A 530 -66.83 12.01 6.84
N THR A 531 -66.69 11.47 5.62
CA THR A 531 -67.53 10.33 5.17
C THR A 531 -66.90 9.60 3.98
N ILE A 532 -66.74 8.27 4.10
CA ILE A 532 -66.53 7.32 2.99
C ILE A 532 -67.46 6.12 3.29
N PRO A 533 -68.21 5.57 2.33
CA PRO A 533 -68.92 4.32 2.52
C PRO A 533 -67.99 3.10 2.34
N VAL A 534 -68.23 2.08 3.15
CA VAL A 534 -67.48 0.82 3.19
C VAL A 534 -67.95 -0.12 2.08
N GLU A 535 -67.02 -0.84 1.45
CA GLU A 535 -67.23 -2.22 1.03
C GLU A 535 -66.05 -3.07 1.54
N GLU A 536 -66.38 -4.24 2.10
CA GLU A 536 -65.42 -5.22 2.61
C GLU A 536 -64.99 -6.15 1.48
N GLU A 537 -63.72 -6.57 1.45
CA GLU A 537 -63.43 -8.00 1.31
C GLU A 537 -62.07 -8.38 1.90
N SER A 538 -61.95 -9.66 2.26
CA SER A 538 -60.97 -10.19 3.21
C SER A 538 -59.71 -10.79 2.56
N GLY A 539 -58.54 -10.59 3.17
CA GLY A 539 -57.33 -11.36 2.87
C GLY A 539 -56.19 -10.99 3.81
N GLY A 540 -55.79 -11.90 4.70
CA GLY A 540 -54.88 -11.58 5.81
C GLY A 540 -53.43 -12.01 5.62
N SER A 541 -52.51 -11.28 6.26
CA SER A 541 -51.17 -11.75 6.62
C SER A 541 -50.60 -10.96 7.81
N THR A 542 -50.20 -11.66 8.87
CA THR A 542 -49.49 -11.11 10.03
C THR A 542 -47.95 -11.17 9.81
N PRO A 543 -47.07 -10.63 10.67
CA PRO A 543 -46.42 -9.36 10.35
C PRO A 543 -44.88 -9.42 10.27
N MET A 544 -44.28 -8.49 9.52
CA MET A 544 -42.90 -8.06 9.76
C MET A 544 -42.87 -6.95 10.82
N PRO A 545 -41.96 -6.98 11.81
CA PRO A 545 -41.52 -5.79 12.52
C PRO A 545 -40.39 -5.11 11.73
N LYS A 546 -40.52 -3.80 11.52
CA LYS A 546 -39.36 -2.93 11.26
C LYS A 546 -38.71 -2.57 12.59
N ASP A 547 -37.40 -2.32 12.53
CA ASP A 547 -36.65 -1.24 13.20
C ASP A 547 -35.31 -1.74 13.76
N ILE A 548 -34.20 -1.19 13.24
CA ILE A 548 -33.13 -0.48 13.98
C ILE A 548 -31.99 -0.08 13.03
N TRP A 549 -31.60 1.19 13.12
CA TRP A 549 -30.36 1.84 12.63
C TRP A 549 -29.75 2.57 13.84
N TRP A 550 -28.45 2.86 13.95
CA TRP A 550 -27.28 2.65 13.06
C TRP A 550 -25.99 2.63 13.93
N CYS A 551 -24.89 2.08 13.40
CA CYS A 551 -23.46 2.32 13.72
C CYS A 551 -22.98 2.38 15.20
N TRP A 552 -21.88 1.75 15.58
CA TRP A 552 -20.51 2.11 15.16
C TRP A 552 -19.52 0.97 15.38
N VAL A 553 -18.51 0.87 14.52
CA VAL A 553 -17.30 0.04 14.74
C VAL A 553 -16.19 0.94 15.27
N LEU A 554 -15.55 0.54 16.37
CA LEU A 554 -14.27 1.11 16.81
C LEU A 554 -13.29 -0.01 17.11
N ILE A 555 -12.13 0.09 16.47
CA ILE A 555 -10.95 -0.75 16.72
C ILE A 555 -10.38 -0.38 18.09
N SER A 556 -10.07 -1.37 18.92
CA SER A 556 -9.14 -1.21 20.05
C SER A 556 -8.32 -2.49 20.22
N VAL A 557 -7.00 -2.29 20.20
CA VAL A 557 -5.97 -3.33 20.37
C VAL A 557 -6.02 -3.91 21.79
N GLY A 558 -5.77 -5.22 21.92
CA GLY A 558 -5.79 -5.92 23.21
C GLY A 558 -4.54 -5.64 24.06
N CYS A 559 -4.70 -5.74 25.38
CA CYS A 559 -3.58 -5.75 26.33
C CYS A 559 -3.93 -6.61 27.57
N HIS A 560 -3.51 -7.87 27.55
CA HIS A 560 -3.01 -8.56 28.76
C HIS A 560 -1.49 -8.26 28.82
N ILE A 561 -0.76 -8.26 29.94
CA ILE A 561 -0.58 -9.27 31.00
C ILE A 561 -0.19 -8.47 32.29
N LEU A 562 -0.69 -8.72 33.51
CA LEU A 562 -0.05 -9.56 34.55
C LEU A 562 -0.84 -9.51 35.87
N LEU A 563 -1.48 -10.63 36.26
CA LEU A 563 -1.36 -11.32 37.57
C LEU A 563 -2.32 -12.52 37.65
#